data_AF-A0A534XYI9-F1
#
_entry.id   AF-A0A534XYI9-F1
#
_cell.length_a   1.000
_cell.length_b   1.000
_cell.length_c   1.000
_cell.angle_alpha   90.00
_cell.angle_beta   90.00
_cell.angle_gamma   90.00
#
_symmetry.space_group_name_H-M   'P 1'
#
loop_
_entity.id
_entity.type
_entity.pdbx_description
1 polymer ?
#
loop_
_entity_poly.entity_id
_entity_poly.type
_entity_poly.pdbx_seq_one_letter_code
_entity_poly.pdbx_strand_id
1 'polypeptide(L)'
;MRFWIVLFVCGSSLGAYADVIRLADGQVISGKIQSCQGGEIVVAPPATAPVLVKVADVASGEGVDIERCLGGPTPTRDAVGGRWYGAQILLAELASLGLGPVGAWTNTGSLALVGAFGVLFSPAIIHGIHGNWGRAAGSAGIHVGLGLAGAFLGAAVGSGSNDDDEGLRAAGGAVIGLIASQIVATTIDVASFAYEDPPPRVSMGVLFRETAPDRRGQRAAPAGLSLTLRF
;
A
#
# COMPACT_ATOMS: atom_id res chain seq x y z
N MET A 1 10.58 -11.22 -5.62
CA MET A 1 11.18 -10.20 -6.53
C MET A 1 12.30 -9.50 -5.77
N ARG A 2 13.47 -9.31 -6.39
CA ARG A 2 14.70 -8.82 -5.73
C ARG A 2 14.84 -7.32 -5.98
N PHE A 3 14.92 -6.52 -4.92
CA PHE A 3 15.29 -5.10 -4.99
C PHE A 3 16.60 -4.89 -4.22
N TRP A 4 17.54 -4.16 -4.81
CA TRP A 4 18.78 -3.74 -4.17
C TRP A 4 18.81 -2.21 -4.16
N ILE A 5 19.03 -1.62 -2.98
CA ILE A 5 19.32 -0.20 -2.80
C ILE A 5 20.79 -0.09 -2.40
N VAL A 6 21.56 0.73 -3.10
CA VAL A 6 22.95 1.05 -2.76
C VAL A 6 23.01 2.55 -2.45
N LEU A 7 23.24 2.91 -1.19
CA LEU A 7 23.55 4.28 -0.77
C LEU A 7 25.07 4.49 -0.81
N PHE A 8 25.54 5.59 -1.41
CA PHE A 8 26.89 6.12 -1.15
C PHE A 8 26.81 7.43 -0.37
N VAL A 9 27.76 7.57 0.55
CA VAL A 9 27.98 8.74 1.39
C VAL A 9 29.38 9.22 1.01
N CYS A 10 29.51 10.39 0.38
CA CYS A 10 30.78 10.85 -0.17
C CYS A 10 31.46 11.94 0.66
N GLY A 11 32.33 11.52 1.59
CA GLY A 11 33.13 12.41 2.42
C GLY A 11 34.42 12.87 1.72
N SER A 12 34.81 14.12 1.97
CA SER A 12 35.81 14.91 1.24
C SER A 12 37.30 14.55 1.45
N SER A 13 37.65 13.29 1.73
CA SER A 13 39.05 12.85 1.72
C SER A 13 39.28 11.67 0.76
N LEU A 14 40.10 11.92 -0.26
CA LEU A 14 40.41 11.04 -1.37
C LEU A 14 41.08 9.75 -0.89
N GLY A 15 40.36 8.63 -0.94
CA GLY A 15 40.95 7.30 -0.64
C GLY A 15 40.01 6.10 -0.53
N ALA A 16 38.70 6.24 -0.76
CA ALA A 16 37.77 5.11 -0.71
C ALA A 16 37.80 4.29 -2.02
N TYR A 17 38.25 3.05 -1.94
CA TYR A 17 38.00 2.06 -2.99
C TYR A 17 36.56 1.55 -2.84
N ALA A 18 35.67 1.89 -3.77
CA ALA A 18 34.42 1.17 -3.94
C ALA A 18 34.68 0.04 -4.93
N ASP A 19 34.74 -1.19 -4.44
CA ASP A 19 35.13 -2.31 -5.31
C ASP A 19 34.01 -2.66 -6.31
N VAL A 20 32.74 -2.42 -5.97
CA VAL A 20 31.60 -2.76 -6.82
C VAL A 20 30.37 -1.87 -6.55
N ILE A 21 29.97 -1.07 -7.54
CA ILE A 21 28.69 -0.32 -7.57
C ILE A 21 27.68 -1.16 -8.35
N ARG A 22 26.58 -1.58 -7.71
CA ARG A 22 25.46 -2.22 -8.43
C ARG A 22 24.35 -1.21 -8.69
N LEU A 23 24.05 -1.02 -9.96
CA LEU A 23 22.95 -0.18 -10.42
C LEU A 23 21.61 -0.95 -10.32
N ALA A 24 20.51 -0.18 -10.32
CA ALA A 24 19.15 -0.73 -10.17
C ALA A 24 18.73 -1.65 -11.32
N ASP A 25 19.35 -1.53 -12.50
CA ASP A 25 19.17 -2.40 -13.67
C ASP A 25 19.99 -3.70 -13.59
N GLY A 26 20.72 -3.92 -12.50
CA GLY A 26 21.58 -5.07 -12.30
C GLY A 26 22.98 -4.92 -12.89
N GLN A 27 23.31 -3.79 -13.53
CA GLN A 27 24.67 -3.51 -13.98
C GLN A 27 25.63 -3.35 -12.79
N VAL A 28 26.86 -3.77 -13.01
CA VAL A 28 27.91 -3.81 -11.99
C VAL A 28 29.07 -2.96 -12.50
N ILE A 29 29.30 -1.80 -11.89
CA ILE A 29 30.41 -0.90 -12.21
C ILE A 29 31.47 -1.07 -11.12
N SER A 30 32.61 -1.64 -11.49
CA SER A 30 33.80 -1.73 -10.63
C SER A 30 34.78 -0.63 -11.01
N GLY A 31 35.31 0.12 -10.04
CA GLY A 31 36.36 1.09 -10.34
C GLY A 31 36.67 2.03 -9.18
N LYS A 32 37.75 2.79 -9.31
CA LYS A 32 38.25 3.63 -8.22
C LYS A 32 37.54 4.99 -8.24
N ILE A 33 36.81 5.34 -7.18
CA ILE A 33 36.14 6.64 -7.07
C ILE A 33 37.18 7.75 -6.99
N GLN A 34 37.17 8.68 -7.95
CA GLN A 34 38.13 9.77 -8.06
C GLN A 34 37.60 11.11 -7.53
N SER A 35 36.30 11.41 -7.68
CA SER A 35 35.76 12.72 -7.28
C SER A 35 34.26 12.65 -6.98
N CYS A 36 33.82 13.50 -6.04
CA CYS A 36 32.43 13.74 -5.68
C CYS A 36 32.11 15.23 -5.51
N GLN A 37 32.20 16.06 -6.55
CA GLN A 37 31.77 17.48 -6.48
C GLN A 37 30.53 17.80 -7.32
N GLY A 38 29.39 18.20 -6.70
CA GLY A 38 28.15 18.58 -7.42
C GLY A 38 27.37 17.44 -8.11
N GLY A 39 26.76 16.51 -7.37
CA GLY A 39 25.85 15.48 -7.96
C GLY A 39 26.38 14.40 -8.95
N GLU A 40 27.66 14.39 -9.37
CA GLU A 40 28.40 13.37 -10.21
C GLU A 40 29.62 12.56 -9.58
N ILE A 41 29.57 11.25 -9.28
CA ILE A 41 30.76 10.49 -8.77
C ILE A 41 31.50 10.05 -10.01
N VAL A 42 32.75 10.49 -10.12
CA VAL A 42 33.65 10.05 -11.18
C VAL A 42 34.31 8.76 -10.73
N VAL A 43 33.99 7.63 -11.39
CA VAL A 43 34.69 6.36 -11.18
C VAL A 43 35.74 6.23 -12.29
N ALA A 44 37.02 6.15 -11.91
CA ALA A 44 38.06 5.77 -12.84
C ALA A 44 37.89 4.29 -13.21
N PRO A 45 37.82 3.97 -14.50
CA PRO A 45 37.63 2.60 -14.95
C PRO A 45 38.86 1.75 -14.70
N PRO A 46 38.71 0.42 -14.71
CA PRO A 46 39.83 -0.47 -14.92
C PRO A 46 40.39 -0.24 -16.34
N ALA A 47 41.36 0.66 -16.46
CA ALA A 47 42.25 0.93 -17.61
C ALA A 47 41.68 0.95 -19.04
N THR A 48 40.36 0.83 -19.31
CA THR A 48 39.85 0.82 -20.70
C THR A 48 38.52 1.54 -21.02
N ALA A 49 37.68 2.02 -20.08
CA ALA A 49 36.63 3.06 -20.34
C ALA A 49 35.81 3.51 -19.10
N PRO A 50 35.76 4.81 -18.68
CA PRO A 50 35.10 5.31 -17.45
C PRO A 50 33.56 5.31 -17.46
N VAL A 51 32.94 5.03 -16.31
CA VAL A 51 31.49 5.22 -16.05
C VAL A 51 31.29 6.02 -14.75
N LEU A 52 30.53 7.13 -14.81
CA LEU A 52 30.28 8.08 -13.70
C LEU A 52 28.94 7.74 -12.97
N VAL A 53 28.88 7.67 -11.62
CA VAL A 53 27.60 7.49 -10.85
C VAL A 53 27.63 8.09 -9.43
N LYS A 54 27.13 9.33 -9.17
CA LYS A 54 27.18 10.01 -7.83
C LYS A 54 26.16 9.58 -6.80
N VAL A 55 26.58 9.58 -5.53
CA VAL A 55 25.73 9.79 -4.34
C VAL A 55 26.53 10.58 -3.27
N ALA A 56 25.86 11.44 -2.48
CA ALA A 56 26.45 12.48 -1.61
C ALA A 56 26.29 12.20 -0.08
N ASP A 57 27.16 12.82 0.73
CA ASP A 57 27.30 12.68 2.20
C ASP A 57 26.36 13.60 3.01
N VAL A 58 25.93 13.14 4.18
CA VAL A 58 24.85 13.72 5.01
C VAL A 58 25.36 14.27 6.35
N ALA A 59 26.61 14.00 6.76
CA ALA A 59 27.04 14.23 8.15
C ALA A 59 27.74 15.57 8.45
N SER A 60 28.01 16.44 7.46
CA SER A 60 28.84 17.65 7.66
C SER A 60 28.08 18.91 8.11
N GLY A 61 26.75 18.89 8.21
CA GLY A 61 25.97 20.12 8.48
C GLY A 61 25.97 21.16 7.34
N GLU A 62 26.77 20.95 6.28
CA GLU A 62 26.66 21.63 4.98
C GLU A 62 25.59 20.99 4.06
N GLY A 63 24.90 19.95 4.55
CA GLY A 63 23.91 19.17 3.80
C GLY A 63 22.49 19.75 3.74
N VAL A 64 22.27 20.98 4.24
CA VAL A 64 20.93 21.62 4.22
C VAL A 64 20.45 21.87 2.77
N ASP A 65 21.38 21.98 1.81
CA ASP A 65 21.05 22.08 0.39
C ASP A 65 21.11 20.73 -0.37
N ILE A 66 21.56 19.64 0.26
CA ILE A 66 21.51 18.29 -0.34
C ILE A 66 20.13 17.65 -0.13
N GLU A 67 19.45 17.95 0.98
CA GLU A 67 18.01 17.67 1.13
C GLU A 67 17.18 18.33 0.02
N ARG A 68 17.67 19.44 -0.55
CA ARG A 68 17.01 20.16 -1.65
C ARG A 68 17.25 19.52 -3.02
N CYS A 69 18.31 18.74 -3.19
CA CYS A 69 18.61 18.00 -4.43
C CYS A 69 18.11 16.54 -4.41
N LEU A 70 17.98 15.92 -3.22
CA LEU A 70 17.34 14.61 -3.04
C LEU A 70 15.84 14.72 -2.72
N GLY A 71 15.38 15.92 -2.34
CA GLY A 71 13.99 16.32 -2.26
C GLY A 71 13.39 16.48 -3.65
N GLY A 72 13.30 15.38 -4.41
CA GLY A 72 12.20 15.26 -5.37
C GLY A 72 10.90 15.65 -4.65
N PRO A 73 9.93 16.27 -5.36
CA PRO A 73 8.77 16.92 -4.76
C PRO A 73 8.29 16.08 -3.61
N THR A 74 8.43 16.59 -2.38
CA THR A 74 8.11 15.89 -1.13
C THR A 74 6.86 15.10 -1.45
N PRO A 75 6.91 13.75 -1.52
CA PRO A 75 5.77 12.97 -1.95
C PRO A 75 4.63 13.51 -1.13
N THR A 76 3.68 14.17 -1.79
CA THR A 76 2.58 14.81 -1.09
C THR A 76 2.01 13.73 -0.18
N ARG A 77 1.47 14.07 0.99
CA ARG A 77 0.98 13.05 1.94
C ARG A 77 0.07 11.99 1.28
N ASP A 78 -0.51 12.33 0.13
CA ASP A 78 -1.23 11.46 -0.80
C ASP A 78 -0.42 10.25 -1.32
N ALA A 79 0.90 10.35 -1.47
CA ALA A 79 1.78 9.29 -1.98
C ALA A 79 2.26 8.29 -0.92
N VAL A 80 1.92 8.50 0.36
CA VAL A 80 2.11 7.49 1.43
C VAL A 80 0.80 6.74 1.73
N GLY A 81 -0.32 7.16 1.13
CA GLY A 81 -1.55 6.39 1.12
C GLY A 81 -1.37 5.16 0.24
N GLY A 82 -1.76 3.99 0.75
CA GLY A 82 -1.79 2.77 -0.05
C GLY A 82 -2.58 2.94 -1.35
N ARG A 83 -2.30 2.11 -2.37
CA ARG A 83 -3.08 2.15 -3.62
C ARG A 83 -4.55 1.89 -3.30
N TRP A 84 -5.41 2.83 -3.64
CA TRP A 84 -6.85 2.73 -3.40
C TRP A 84 -7.50 1.82 -4.44
N TYR A 85 -8.29 0.84 -3.99
CA TYR A 85 -9.01 -0.10 -4.86
C TYR A 85 -10.53 -0.03 -4.70
N GLY A 86 -11.06 1.02 -4.08
CA GLY A 86 -12.50 1.17 -3.85
C GLY A 86 -13.36 1.19 -5.12
N ALA A 87 -12.81 1.60 -6.26
CA ALA A 87 -13.50 1.50 -7.54
C ALA A 87 -13.91 0.06 -7.91
N GLN A 88 -13.13 -0.94 -7.51
CA GLN A 88 -13.45 -2.35 -7.75
C GLN A 88 -14.67 -2.79 -6.92
N ILE A 89 -14.76 -2.32 -5.67
CA ILE A 89 -15.88 -2.57 -4.76
C ILE A 89 -17.15 -1.92 -5.32
N LEU A 90 -17.09 -0.63 -5.69
CA LEU A 90 -18.23 0.09 -6.24
C LEU A 90 -18.80 -0.56 -7.51
N LEU A 91 -17.94 -1.03 -8.42
CA LEU A 91 -18.38 -1.71 -9.64
C LEU A 91 -19.04 -3.06 -9.34
N ALA A 92 -18.46 -3.86 -8.42
CA ALA A 92 -19.02 -5.15 -8.04
C ALA A 92 -20.38 -5.01 -7.34
N GLU A 93 -20.52 -4.02 -6.46
CA GLU A 93 -21.78 -3.76 -5.79
C GLU A 93 -22.84 -3.18 -6.72
N LEU A 94 -22.48 -2.26 -7.62
CA LEU A 94 -23.41 -1.73 -8.62
C LEU A 94 -23.96 -2.86 -9.51
N ALA A 95 -23.09 -3.78 -9.95
CA ALA A 95 -23.51 -4.94 -10.72
C ALA A 95 -24.49 -5.82 -9.90
N SER A 96 -24.18 -6.06 -8.63
CA SER A 96 -24.99 -6.90 -7.74
C SER A 96 -26.35 -6.28 -7.41
N LEU A 97 -26.37 -4.96 -7.16
CA LEU A 97 -27.58 -4.15 -6.99
C LEU A 97 -28.42 -4.09 -8.28
N GLY A 98 -27.82 -4.22 -9.46
CA GLY A 98 -28.56 -4.38 -10.71
C GLY A 98 -29.15 -5.78 -10.87
N LEU A 99 -28.38 -6.82 -10.58
CA LEU A 99 -28.78 -8.22 -10.76
C LEU A 99 -29.91 -8.64 -9.81
N GLY A 100 -29.89 -8.18 -8.56
CA GLY A 100 -30.90 -8.55 -7.56
C GLY A 100 -32.34 -8.19 -7.99
N PRO A 101 -32.64 -6.91 -8.25
CA PRO A 101 -33.94 -6.46 -8.74
C PRO A 101 -34.33 -7.06 -10.10
N VAL A 102 -33.39 -7.22 -11.03
CA VAL A 102 -33.66 -7.88 -12.33
C VAL A 102 -34.05 -9.34 -12.11
N GLY A 103 -33.37 -10.04 -11.21
CA GLY A 103 -33.71 -11.41 -10.83
C GLY A 103 -35.09 -11.51 -10.20
N ALA A 104 -35.41 -10.60 -9.29
CA ALA A 104 -36.74 -10.52 -8.67
C ALA A 104 -37.83 -10.24 -9.71
N TRP A 105 -37.62 -9.28 -10.62
CA TRP A 105 -38.60 -8.90 -11.65
C TRP A 105 -38.84 -10.02 -12.67
N THR A 106 -37.79 -10.76 -13.04
CA THR A 106 -37.88 -11.88 -13.99
C THR A 106 -38.28 -13.20 -13.34
N ASN A 107 -38.59 -13.22 -12.03
CA ASN A 107 -38.82 -14.44 -11.23
C ASN A 107 -37.67 -15.47 -11.32
N THR A 108 -36.44 -14.99 -11.51
CA THR A 108 -35.25 -15.82 -11.59
C THR A 108 -34.56 -15.84 -10.23
N GLY A 109 -34.97 -16.77 -9.36
CA GLY A 109 -34.48 -16.86 -7.98
C GLY A 109 -32.96 -16.97 -7.85
N SER A 110 -32.29 -17.66 -8.78
CA SER A 110 -30.82 -17.73 -8.83
C SER A 110 -30.17 -16.37 -9.09
N LEU A 111 -30.74 -15.54 -9.97
CA LEU A 111 -30.21 -14.22 -10.29
C LEU A 111 -30.43 -13.25 -9.12
N ALA A 112 -31.59 -13.33 -8.47
CA ALA A 112 -31.87 -12.58 -7.25
C ALA A 112 -30.90 -12.97 -6.12
N LEU A 113 -30.63 -14.26 -5.95
CA LEU A 113 -29.69 -14.78 -4.96
C LEU A 113 -28.25 -14.33 -5.25
N VAL A 114 -27.81 -14.36 -6.51
CA VAL A 114 -26.49 -13.86 -6.91
C VAL A 114 -26.37 -12.37 -6.65
N GLY A 115 -27.39 -11.57 -6.96
CA GLY A 115 -27.40 -10.14 -6.64
C GLY A 115 -27.35 -9.86 -5.14
N ALA A 116 -28.16 -10.57 -4.34
CA ALA A 116 -28.16 -10.44 -2.89
C ALA A 116 -26.81 -10.86 -2.27
N PHE A 117 -26.25 -11.98 -2.71
CA PHE A 117 -24.94 -12.45 -2.26
C PHE A 117 -23.83 -11.47 -2.65
N GLY A 118 -23.86 -10.97 -3.89
CA GLY A 118 -22.89 -10.01 -4.39
C GLY A 118 -22.89 -8.71 -3.60
N VAL A 119 -24.06 -8.16 -3.27
CA VAL A 119 -24.18 -6.98 -2.42
C VAL A 119 -23.62 -7.21 -1.01
N LEU A 120 -23.85 -8.39 -0.42
CA LEU A 120 -23.44 -8.66 0.95
C LEU A 120 -21.96 -9.02 1.09
N PHE A 121 -21.36 -9.67 0.09
CA PHE A 121 -20.05 -10.31 0.23
C PHE A 121 -19.01 -9.88 -0.80
N SER A 122 -19.38 -9.20 -1.89
CA SER A 122 -18.37 -8.77 -2.87
C SER A 122 -17.30 -7.85 -2.28
N PRO A 123 -17.60 -6.89 -1.38
CA PRO A 123 -16.57 -6.04 -0.78
C PRO A 123 -15.57 -6.87 0.05
N ALA A 124 -16.08 -7.77 0.89
CA ALA A 124 -15.26 -8.69 1.69
C ALA A 124 -14.36 -9.59 0.84
N ILE A 125 -14.89 -10.14 -0.26
CA ILE A 125 -14.11 -10.95 -1.20
C ILE A 125 -12.98 -10.12 -1.81
N ILE A 126 -13.26 -8.88 -2.23
CA ILE A 126 -12.26 -7.98 -2.81
C ILE A 126 -11.18 -7.66 -1.78
N HIS A 127 -11.53 -7.32 -0.53
CA HIS A 127 -10.54 -7.13 0.54
C HIS A 127 -9.65 -8.37 0.75
N GLY A 128 -10.24 -9.57 0.71
CA GLY A 128 -9.51 -10.83 0.84
C GLY A 128 -8.53 -11.06 -0.32
N ILE A 129 -8.92 -10.75 -1.56
CA ILE A 129 -8.05 -10.82 -2.74
C ILE A 129 -6.84 -9.88 -2.60
N HIS A 130 -7.02 -8.73 -1.96
CA HIS A 130 -5.95 -7.77 -1.66
C HIS A 130 -5.13 -8.12 -0.40
N GLY A 131 -5.34 -9.30 0.19
CA GLY A 131 -4.60 -9.78 1.37
C GLY A 131 -5.06 -9.16 2.71
N ASN A 132 -6.11 -8.34 2.70
CA ASN A 132 -6.57 -7.58 3.86
C ASN A 132 -7.67 -8.34 4.63
N TRP A 133 -7.37 -9.55 5.12
CA TRP A 133 -8.38 -10.43 5.76
C TRP A 133 -9.10 -9.82 6.96
N GLY A 134 -8.41 -9.01 7.77
CA GLY A 134 -9.04 -8.29 8.88
C GLY A 134 -10.08 -7.27 8.40
N ARG A 135 -9.77 -6.55 7.31
CA ARG A 135 -10.71 -5.62 6.67
C ARG A 135 -11.84 -6.36 5.96
N ALA A 136 -11.57 -7.52 5.37
CA ALA A 136 -12.58 -8.38 4.76
C ALA A 136 -13.66 -8.81 5.77
N ALA A 137 -13.24 -9.24 6.97
CA ALA A 137 -14.16 -9.61 8.04
C ALA A 137 -14.98 -8.40 8.53
N GLY A 138 -14.33 -7.24 8.71
CA GLY A 138 -15.01 -6.00 9.10
C GLY A 138 -16.04 -5.53 8.06
N SER A 139 -15.66 -5.59 6.78
CA SER A 139 -16.52 -5.30 5.63
C SER A 139 -17.73 -6.23 5.57
N ALA A 140 -17.53 -7.55 5.69
CA ALA A 140 -18.66 -8.49 5.77
C ALA A 140 -19.60 -8.18 6.95
N GLY A 141 -19.03 -7.85 8.10
CA GLY A 141 -19.80 -7.50 9.30
C GLY A 141 -20.66 -6.25 9.12
N ILE A 142 -20.12 -5.17 8.54
CA ILE A 142 -20.88 -3.94 8.32
C ILE A 142 -21.96 -4.12 7.24
N HIS A 143 -21.66 -4.82 6.14
CA HIS A 143 -22.63 -5.06 5.07
C HIS A 143 -23.78 -5.96 5.53
N VAL A 144 -23.51 -7.05 6.25
CA VAL A 144 -24.56 -7.90 6.81
C VAL A 144 -25.33 -7.17 7.91
N GLY A 145 -24.64 -6.51 8.84
CA GLY A 145 -25.25 -5.82 9.97
C GLY A 145 -26.15 -4.67 9.53
N LEU A 146 -25.63 -3.72 8.75
CA LEU A 146 -26.42 -2.60 8.24
C LEU A 146 -27.49 -3.07 7.27
N GLY A 147 -27.20 -4.06 6.42
CA GLY A 147 -28.18 -4.64 5.50
C GLY A 147 -29.41 -5.21 6.20
N LEU A 148 -29.20 -6.03 7.23
CA LEU A 148 -30.29 -6.61 8.03
C LEU A 148 -31.04 -5.52 8.81
N ALA A 149 -30.33 -4.56 9.40
CA ALA A 149 -30.95 -3.45 10.10
C ALA A 149 -31.82 -2.61 9.15
N GLY A 150 -31.32 -2.25 7.99
CA GLY A 150 -32.04 -1.49 6.96
C GLY A 150 -33.26 -2.25 6.45
N ALA A 151 -33.11 -3.54 6.15
CA ALA A 151 -34.23 -4.40 5.77
C ALA A 151 -35.33 -4.44 6.84
N PHE A 152 -34.95 -4.63 8.10
CA PHE A 152 -35.90 -4.65 9.22
C PHE A 152 -36.63 -3.31 9.39
N LEU A 153 -35.89 -2.20 9.38
CA LEU A 153 -36.45 -0.84 9.44
C LEU A 153 -37.40 -0.58 8.26
N GLY A 154 -37.01 -0.96 7.05
CA GLY A 154 -37.83 -0.83 5.85
C GLY A 154 -39.11 -1.66 5.92
N ALA A 155 -39.02 -2.90 6.40
CA ALA A 155 -40.18 -3.76 6.61
C ALA A 155 -41.16 -3.15 7.61
N ALA A 156 -40.66 -2.66 8.75
CA ALA A 156 -41.45 -2.03 9.80
C ALA A 156 -42.16 -0.75 9.32
N VAL A 157 -41.52 0.03 8.43
CA VAL A 157 -42.15 1.19 7.79
C VAL A 157 -43.23 0.75 6.79
N GLY A 158 -43.06 -0.40 6.13
CA GLY A 158 -44.01 -0.96 5.17
C GLY A 158 -45.25 -1.62 5.79
N SER A 159 -45.23 -2.03 7.06
CA SER A 159 -46.28 -2.80 7.73
C SER A 159 -47.31 -1.95 8.51
N GLY A 160 -47.51 -0.68 8.15
CA GLY A 160 -48.34 0.26 8.93
C GLY A 160 -49.84 0.29 8.59
N SER A 161 -50.32 -0.52 7.64
CA SER A 161 -51.69 -0.47 7.10
C SER A 161 -52.41 -1.81 7.20
N ASN A 162 -53.67 -1.82 7.63
CA ASN A 162 -54.55 -3.02 7.70
C ASN A 162 -55.11 -3.42 6.32
N ASP A 163 -54.31 -3.32 5.25
CA ASP A 163 -54.74 -3.64 3.89
C ASP A 163 -54.35 -5.09 3.55
N ASP A 164 -55.09 -5.75 2.64
CA ASP A 164 -54.81 -7.13 2.19
C ASP A 164 -53.39 -7.31 1.58
N ASP A 165 -52.73 -6.20 1.22
CA ASP A 165 -51.39 -6.15 0.61
C ASP A 165 -50.24 -5.88 1.61
N GLU A 166 -50.50 -5.93 2.92
CA GLU A 166 -49.51 -5.62 3.98
C GLU A 166 -48.18 -6.36 3.78
N GLY A 167 -48.23 -7.66 3.47
CA GLY A 167 -47.04 -8.48 3.26
C GLY A 167 -46.17 -8.03 2.09
N LEU A 168 -46.79 -7.61 0.98
CA LEU A 168 -46.08 -7.11 -0.20
C LEU A 168 -45.43 -5.75 0.08
N ARG A 169 -46.12 -4.87 0.83
CA ARG A 169 -45.59 -3.56 1.24
C ARG A 169 -44.44 -3.71 2.22
N ALA A 170 -44.54 -4.61 3.20
CA ALA A 170 -43.46 -4.94 4.12
C ALA A 170 -42.24 -5.51 3.37
N ALA A 171 -42.45 -6.44 2.42
CA ALA A 171 -41.36 -6.98 1.60
C ALA A 171 -40.70 -5.90 0.73
N GLY A 172 -41.49 -5.06 0.07
CA GLY A 172 -40.99 -3.93 -0.72
C GLY A 172 -40.21 -2.93 0.13
N GLY A 173 -40.74 -2.60 1.31
CA GLY A 173 -40.06 -1.77 2.30
C GLY A 173 -38.73 -2.37 2.74
N ALA A 174 -38.68 -3.68 3.01
CA ALA A 174 -37.46 -4.39 3.36
C ALA A 174 -36.39 -4.30 2.26
N VAL A 175 -36.78 -4.47 1.00
CA VAL A 175 -35.86 -4.34 -0.14
C VAL A 175 -35.31 -2.92 -0.25
N ILE A 176 -36.17 -1.90 -0.14
CA ILE A 176 -35.75 -0.49 -0.19
C ILE A 176 -34.80 -0.17 0.97
N GLY A 177 -35.14 -0.59 2.18
CA GLY A 177 -34.31 -0.41 3.38
C GLY A 177 -32.96 -1.12 3.27
N LEU A 178 -32.93 -2.32 2.70
CA LEU A 178 -31.70 -3.04 2.39
C LEU A 178 -30.85 -2.22 1.40
N ILE A 179 -31.39 -1.79 0.27
CA ILE A 179 -30.62 -1.02 -0.73
C ILE A 179 -30.04 0.27 -0.11
N ALA A 180 -30.86 1.02 0.63
CA ALA A 180 -30.43 2.26 1.27
C ALA A 180 -29.31 2.03 2.29
N SER A 181 -29.44 1.01 3.14
CA SER A 181 -28.39 0.66 4.12
C SER A 181 -27.11 0.14 3.47
N GLN A 182 -27.19 -0.55 2.34
CA GLN A 182 -26.02 -1.00 1.60
C GLN A 182 -25.23 0.15 1.00
N ILE A 183 -25.89 1.18 0.43
CA ILE A 183 -25.21 2.39 -0.04
C ILE A 183 -24.39 3.05 1.10
N VAL A 184 -24.95 3.07 2.32
CA VAL A 184 -24.24 3.58 3.51
C VAL A 184 -23.08 2.66 3.89
N ALA A 185 -23.28 1.33 3.92
CA ALA A 185 -22.25 0.35 4.21
C ALA A 185 -21.07 0.47 3.23
N THR A 186 -21.34 0.49 1.92
CA THR A 186 -20.37 0.72 0.84
C THR A 186 -19.57 1.99 1.06
N THR A 187 -20.25 3.08 1.42
CA THR A 187 -19.59 4.39 1.60
C THR A 187 -18.58 4.32 2.75
N ILE A 188 -18.97 3.70 3.87
CA ILE A 188 -18.09 3.54 5.04
C ILE A 188 -16.94 2.60 4.69
N ASP A 189 -17.22 1.49 4.01
CA ASP A 189 -16.24 0.47 3.63
C ASP A 189 -15.19 1.03 2.67
N VAL A 190 -15.63 1.61 1.56
CA VAL A 190 -14.76 2.20 0.54
C VAL A 190 -13.90 3.35 1.10
N ALA A 191 -14.45 4.16 2.01
CA ALA A 191 -13.72 5.25 2.63
C ALA A 191 -12.69 4.76 3.66
N SER A 192 -12.97 3.65 4.35
CA SER A 192 -12.18 3.22 5.53
C SER A 192 -11.21 2.09 5.22
N PHE A 193 -11.59 1.14 4.37
CA PHE A 193 -10.91 -0.16 4.22
C PHE A 193 -10.26 -0.38 2.85
N ALA A 194 -10.66 0.36 1.81
CA ALA A 194 -10.27 0.11 0.42
C ALA A 194 -8.88 0.64 0.00
N TYR A 195 -7.87 0.45 0.87
CA TYR A 195 -6.48 0.80 0.60
C TYR A 195 -5.59 -0.44 0.66
N GLU A 196 -4.62 -0.58 -0.23
CA GLU A 196 -3.57 -1.58 -0.09
C GLU A 196 -2.70 -1.25 1.13
N ASP A 197 -2.26 -2.26 1.88
CA ASP A 197 -1.24 -2.01 2.89
C ASP A 197 0.06 -1.58 2.20
N PRO A 198 0.76 -0.56 2.73
CA PRO A 198 2.03 -0.15 2.15
C PRO A 198 2.98 -1.36 2.17
N PRO A 199 3.77 -1.55 1.10
CA PRO A 199 4.72 -2.65 1.07
C PRO A 199 5.58 -2.60 2.33
N PRO A 200 5.84 -3.76 2.98
CA PRO A 200 6.61 -3.79 4.22
C PRO A 200 7.92 -3.05 3.97
N ARG A 201 8.17 -2.01 4.79
CA ARG A 201 9.42 -1.25 4.70
C ARG A 201 10.53 -2.19 5.10
N VAL A 202 11.27 -2.67 4.12
CA VAL A 202 12.52 -3.39 4.38
C VAL A 202 13.53 -2.34 4.84
N SER A 203 13.53 -2.06 6.14
CA SER A 203 14.55 -1.22 6.77
C SER A 203 15.86 -2.00 6.76
N MET A 204 16.68 -1.72 5.75
CA MET A 204 18.02 -2.28 5.66
C MET A 204 18.91 -1.52 6.66
N GLY A 205 18.88 -1.97 7.92
CA GLY A 205 19.73 -1.43 8.98
C GLY A 205 21.17 -1.88 8.75
N VAL A 206 22.02 -0.97 8.28
CA VAL A 206 23.47 -1.18 8.35
C VAL A 206 23.88 -0.92 9.79
N LEU A 207 24.03 -1.99 10.58
CA LEU A 207 24.62 -1.89 11.91
C LEU A 207 26.11 -1.62 11.73
N PHE A 208 26.49 -0.35 11.86
CA PHE A 208 27.88 0.00 12.11
C PHE A 208 28.21 -0.43 13.54
N ARG A 209 28.89 -1.57 13.67
CA ARG A 209 29.45 -1.97 14.94
C ARG A 209 30.64 -1.05 15.22
N GLU A 210 30.42 -0.04 16.05
CA GLU A 210 31.51 0.75 16.60
C GLU A 210 32.39 -0.19 17.44
N THR A 211 33.57 -0.52 16.92
CA THR A 211 34.58 -1.22 17.69
C THR A 211 35.08 -0.28 18.78
N ALA A 212 34.83 -0.63 20.04
CA ALA A 212 35.36 0.11 21.18
C ALA A 212 36.89 0.26 21.05
N PRO A 213 37.45 1.44 21.38
CA PRO A 213 38.89 1.66 21.28
C PRO A 213 39.65 0.67 22.18
N ASP A 214 40.73 0.07 21.64
CA ASP A 214 41.67 -0.73 22.44
C ASP A 214 42.24 0.17 23.55
N ARG A 215 42.48 -0.41 24.74
CA ARG A 215 43.12 0.22 25.92
C ARG A 215 44.46 0.89 25.62
N ARG A 216 45.08 0.62 24.47
CA ARG A 216 46.30 1.28 24.01
C ARG A 216 46.10 2.59 23.24
N GLY A 217 44.86 3.03 23.02
CA GLY A 217 44.56 4.25 22.25
C GLY A 217 44.84 4.14 20.74
N GLN A 218 45.19 2.95 20.25
CA GLN A 218 45.37 2.68 18.83
C GLN A 218 44.03 2.29 18.21
N ARG A 219 43.62 3.01 17.16
CA ARG A 219 42.41 2.70 16.39
C ARG A 219 42.58 1.34 15.71
N ALA A 220 41.83 0.34 16.15
CA ALA A 220 41.78 -0.95 15.47
C ALA A 220 41.23 -0.75 14.04
N ALA A 221 41.79 -1.46 13.07
CA ALA A 221 41.31 -1.46 11.69
C ALA A 221 39.81 -1.86 11.64
N PRO A 222 38.98 -1.24 10.78
CA PRO A 222 37.54 -1.45 10.78
C PRO A 222 37.22 -2.91 10.48
N ALA A 223 36.72 -3.62 11.48
CA ALA A 223 36.31 -5.01 11.37
C ALA A 223 34.91 -5.07 10.73
N GLY A 224 34.85 -5.51 9.47
CA GLY A 224 33.72 -6.19 8.82
C GLY A 224 32.34 -5.51 8.88
N LEU A 225 31.84 -5.06 7.73
CA LEU A 225 30.47 -4.60 7.58
C LEU A 225 29.52 -5.82 7.58
N SER A 226 28.73 -5.96 8.64
CA SER A 226 27.74 -7.03 8.79
C SER A 226 26.37 -6.51 8.34
N LEU A 227 25.90 -6.94 7.17
CA LEU A 227 24.54 -6.65 6.71
C LEU A 227 23.57 -7.67 7.31
N THR A 228 22.67 -7.22 8.18
CA THR A 228 21.60 -8.08 8.71
C THR A 228 20.28 -7.71 8.05
N LEU A 229 19.74 -8.62 7.24
CA LEU A 229 18.37 -8.49 6.71
C LEU A 229 17.40 -9.03 7.76
N ARG A 230 16.53 -8.16 8.31
CA ARG A 230 15.37 -8.59 9.08
C ARG A 230 14.14 -8.54 8.18
N PHE A 231 13.41 -9.65 8.15
CA PHE A 231 12.13 -9.81 7.46
C PHE A 231 11.00 -9.76 8.48
#